data_AF-A0A920QPP3-F1
#
_entry.id   AF-A0A920QPP3-F1
#
_cell.length_a   1.000
_cell.length_b   1.000
_cell.length_c   1.000
_cell.angle_alpha   90.00
_cell.angle_beta   90.00
_cell.angle_gamma   90.00
#
_symmetry.space_group_name_H-M   'P 1'
#
loop_
_entity.id
_entity.type
_entity.pdbx_description
1 polymer ?
#
loop_
_entity_poly.entity_id
_entity_poly.type
_entity_poly.pdbx_seq_one_letter_code
_entity_poly.pdbx_strand_id
1 'polypeptide(L)'
;MRNSSAARVRRSGSLYKGKQRPGDLSPTVNTGLYRKLLRRANRTPTSSTSRAQNNIANPHRFAYVADEVNLPNYINVMAAMAVPGNHDQLTKNYYLYRDPHRQEWFRMPWDGDAALHNRSHENWTSPLYGDAKHTQELRNNAPNPVWQNHLHSAILDNPVTREMYMRRVRTLADRYLAIPPEQPGTVIIPGEAGAASAFYHVPKDGSLDATWHRPEFDPVAAGWVKGPLGLGYENSAADYAELISTRVKPSETAANARSIYTRMKFDVADPAAIAGLFLQMKFDDGFVAYLNGTEVTRANVNGTARFDSAASSNHPDSHAAKFEEFILPRTPLVAGGNVLAIHAVNQSANSSDMLLLPQLLNRAGGAATSRIS
;
A
#
# COMPACT_ATOMS: atom_id res chain seq x y z
N MET A 1 -31.79 -29.04 -33.28
CA MET A 1 -31.10 -27.79 -33.62
C MET A 1 -31.66 -26.66 -32.76
N ARG A 2 -30.75 -25.84 -32.22
CA ARG A 2 -30.98 -24.89 -31.12
C ARG A 2 -31.84 -23.70 -31.55
N ASN A 3 -32.79 -23.27 -30.70
CA ASN A 3 -32.72 -21.91 -30.17
C ASN A 3 -33.50 -21.78 -28.86
N SER A 4 -32.70 -21.58 -27.81
CA SER A 4 -33.08 -21.45 -26.41
C SER A 4 -33.78 -20.12 -26.12
N SER A 5 -34.76 -20.21 -25.22
CA SER A 5 -35.18 -19.15 -24.31
C SER A 5 -34.01 -18.25 -23.87
N ALA A 6 -34.09 -16.96 -24.20
CA ALA A 6 -33.31 -15.92 -23.55
C ALA A 6 -34.21 -14.70 -23.37
N ALA A 7 -34.89 -14.66 -22.21
CA ALA A 7 -35.37 -13.42 -21.64
C ALA A 7 -34.16 -12.45 -21.54
N ARG A 8 -34.10 -11.43 -22.40
CA ARG A 8 -33.06 -10.40 -22.36
C ARG A 8 -33.68 -9.00 -22.38
N VAL A 9 -33.97 -8.55 -21.16
CA VAL A 9 -33.89 -7.16 -20.66
C VAL A 9 -34.38 -6.06 -21.62
N ARG A 10 -35.69 -5.79 -21.58
CA ARG A 10 -36.20 -4.42 -21.72
C ARG A 10 -36.44 -3.86 -20.32
N ARG A 11 -35.49 -3.08 -19.77
CA ARG A 11 -35.66 -2.29 -18.53
C ARG A 11 -35.22 -0.85 -18.82
N SER A 12 -36.12 0.10 -18.61
CA SER A 12 -36.29 1.37 -19.34
C SER A 12 -35.59 2.60 -18.74
N GLY A 13 -34.37 2.48 -18.22
CA GLY A 13 -33.62 3.63 -17.70
C GLY A 13 -32.71 4.29 -18.74
N SER A 14 -32.18 5.48 -18.43
CA SER A 14 -31.25 6.20 -19.32
C SER A 14 -29.86 6.33 -18.69
N LEU A 15 -28.83 5.91 -19.43
CA LEU A 15 -27.43 5.95 -19.00
C LEU A 15 -26.67 7.04 -19.77
N TYR A 16 -25.81 7.77 -19.07
CA TYR A 16 -25.02 8.88 -19.60
C TYR A 16 -23.57 8.76 -19.17
N LYS A 17 -22.61 9.07 -20.05
CA LYS A 17 -21.16 9.09 -19.75
C LYS A 17 -20.66 10.53 -19.60
N GLY A 18 -19.91 10.81 -18.54
CA GLY A 18 -19.18 12.07 -18.36
C GLY A 18 -18.03 12.23 -19.37
N LYS A 19 -17.90 13.42 -19.97
CA LYS A 19 -16.84 13.74 -20.93
C LYS A 19 -16.42 15.21 -20.87
N GLN A 20 -15.10 15.42 -20.90
CA GLN A 20 -14.39 16.67 -21.28
C GLN A 20 -14.61 17.90 -20.39
N ARG A 21 -15.77 18.06 -19.75
CA ARG A 21 -16.07 19.14 -18.81
C ARG A 21 -16.90 18.58 -17.65
N PRO A 22 -16.91 19.24 -16.48
CA PRO A 22 -17.76 18.80 -15.38
C PRO A 22 -19.22 18.75 -15.87
N GLY A 23 -19.90 17.66 -15.55
CA GLY A 23 -21.28 17.47 -15.97
C GLY A 23 -22.21 18.29 -15.09
N ASP A 24 -23.05 19.11 -15.71
CA ASP A 24 -24.17 19.77 -15.04
C ASP A 24 -25.41 18.90 -15.20
N LEU A 25 -26.08 18.53 -14.10
CA LEU A 25 -27.38 17.85 -14.15
C LEU A 25 -28.52 18.86 -14.13
N SER A 26 -29.33 18.88 -15.19
CA SER A 26 -30.62 19.58 -15.21
C SER A 26 -31.65 18.74 -15.99
N PRO A 27 -32.97 18.90 -15.71
CA PRO A 27 -34.04 18.29 -16.49
C PRO A 27 -34.00 18.65 -17.97
N THR A 28 -33.43 19.81 -18.32
CA THR A 28 -33.42 20.35 -19.69
C THR A 28 -32.01 20.51 -20.28
N VAL A 29 -30.95 20.59 -19.45
CA VAL A 29 -29.57 20.82 -19.93
C VAL A 29 -28.59 19.85 -19.28
N ASN A 30 -27.97 19.00 -20.11
CA ASN A 30 -26.89 18.11 -19.70
C ASN A 30 -25.64 18.40 -20.54
N THR A 31 -24.97 19.54 -20.30
CA THR A 31 -23.69 19.84 -20.96
C THR A 31 -22.59 18.96 -20.36
N GLY A 32 -21.80 18.29 -21.20
CA GLY A 32 -20.71 17.41 -20.76
C GLY A 32 -21.09 15.93 -20.53
N LEU A 33 -22.35 15.56 -20.78
CA LEU A 33 -22.83 14.18 -20.68
C LEU A 33 -23.27 13.64 -22.05
N TYR A 34 -22.89 12.41 -22.37
CA TYR A 34 -23.35 11.71 -23.58
C TYR A 34 -24.28 10.56 -23.22
N ARG A 35 -25.52 10.57 -23.74
CA ARG A 35 -26.47 9.46 -23.56
C ARG A 35 -25.95 8.22 -24.25
N LYS A 36 -25.67 7.18 -23.47
CA LYS A 36 -25.26 5.88 -23.96
C LYS A 36 -26.47 5.15 -24.54
N LEU A 37 -26.56 5.09 -25.86
CA LEU A 37 -27.55 4.27 -26.55
C LEU A 37 -26.98 2.87 -26.83
N LEU A 38 -27.84 1.86 -26.78
CA LEU A 38 -27.50 0.43 -26.97
C LEU A 38 -26.92 0.13 -28.37
N ARG A 39 -27.01 1.06 -29.32
CA ARG A 39 -26.44 0.94 -30.67
C ARG A 39 -25.68 2.21 -31.08
N ARG A 40 -24.53 1.98 -31.74
CA ARG A 40 -23.54 2.96 -32.23
C ARG A 40 -24.11 4.06 -33.16
N ALA A 41 -25.34 3.90 -33.65
CA ALA A 41 -25.93 4.71 -34.71
C ALA A 41 -26.72 5.95 -34.26
N ASN A 42 -27.12 6.06 -32.99
CA ASN A 42 -27.89 7.22 -32.52
C ASN A 42 -26.98 8.12 -31.67
N ARG A 43 -26.26 9.02 -32.33
CA ARG A 43 -25.52 10.10 -31.68
C ARG A 43 -26.33 11.38 -31.82
N THR A 44 -27.36 11.56 -31.00
CA THR A 44 -27.96 12.89 -30.83
C THR A 44 -27.39 13.52 -29.55
N PRO A 45 -26.56 14.56 -29.66
CA PRO A 45 -26.31 15.46 -28.55
C PRO A 45 -27.62 16.19 -28.27
N THR A 46 -28.15 16.12 -27.06
CA THR A 46 -29.21 17.05 -26.65
C THR A 46 -28.62 18.45 -26.65
N SER A 47 -29.15 19.28 -27.55
CA SER A 47 -28.73 20.67 -27.78
C SER A 47 -28.84 21.51 -26.51
N SER A 48 -27.86 22.39 -26.35
CA SER A 48 -27.70 23.33 -25.25
C SER A 48 -28.73 24.47 -25.31
N THR A 49 -29.58 24.62 -24.28
CA THR A 49 -30.21 25.90 -23.93
C THR A 49 -30.70 25.94 -22.48
N SER A 50 -30.22 26.96 -21.74
CA SER A 50 -30.55 27.41 -20.36
C SER A 50 -29.72 26.86 -19.17
N ARG A 51 -28.63 27.56 -18.84
CA ARG A 51 -27.78 27.37 -17.64
C ARG A 51 -28.48 27.85 -16.35
N ALA A 52 -29.59 27.23 -15.95
CA ALA A 52 -30.35 27.72 -14.78
C ALA A 52 -30.34 26.82 -13.52
N GLN A 53 -29.87 25.56 -13.55
CA GLN A 53 -30.15 24.65 -12.41
C GLN A 53 -28.98 24.07 -11.62
N ASN A 54 -27.73 24.48 -11.88
CA ASN A 54 -26.61 24.26 -10.96
C ASN A 54 -25.69 25.49 -10.85
N ASN A 55 -26.26 26.69 -10.98
CA ASN A 55 -25.49 27.93 -10.80
C ASN A 55 -24.89 27.95 -9.38
N ILE A 56 -23.58 28.20 -9.25
CA ILE A 56 -22.87 28.39 -7.97
C ILE A 56 -23.56 29.45 -7.11
N ALA A 57 -24.18 30.44 -7.75
CA ALA A 57 -24.92 31.50 -7.07
C ALA A 57 -26.37 31.13 -6.69
N ASN A 58 -26.89 29.97 -7.08
CA ASN A 58 -28.26 29.57 -6.73
C ASN A 58 -28.30 29.06 -5.28
N PRO A 59 -29.01 29.76 -4.35
CA PRO A 59 -29.12 29.34 -2.97
C PRO A 59 -29.99 28.09 -2.79
N HIS A 60 -30.84 27.74 -3.76
CA HIS A 60 -31.73 26.59 -3.75
C HIS A 60 -31.16 25.36 -4.48
N ARG A 61 -29.88 25.38 -4.88
CA ARG A 61 -29.25 24.26 -5.62
C ARG A 61 -29.34 22.90 -4.92
N PHE A 62 -29.37 22.89 -3.58
CA PHE A 62 -29.48 21.66 -2.81
C PHE A 62 -30.88 21.02 -2.88
N ALA A 63 -31.94 21.81 -3.08
CA ALA A 63 -33.31 21.27 -3.18
C ALA A 63 -33.43 20.29 -4.36
N TYR A 64 -32.91 20.68 -5.54
CA TYR A 64 -32.85 19.78 -6.69
C TYR A 64 -32.05 18.50 -6.38
N VAL A 65 -30.90 18.62 -5.70
CA VAL A 65 -30.08 17.46 -5.35
C VAL A 65 -30.83 16.51 -4.41
N ALA A 66 -31.56 17.05 -3.43
CA ALA A 66 -32.34 16.25 -2.50
C ALA A 66 -33.50 15.51 -3.18
N ASP A 67 -34.14 16.12 -4.18
CA ASP A 67 -35.30 15.55 -4.86
C ASP A 67 -34.93 14.57 -5.98
N GLU A 68 -33.82 14.84 -6.69
CA GLU A 68 -33.55 14.21 -7.99
C GLU A 68 -32.31 13.31 -7.99
N VAL A 69 -31.51 13.30 -6.91
CA VAL A 69 -30.27 12.52 -6.82
C VAL A 69 -30.37 11.52 -5.68
N ASN A 70 -29.98 10.27 -5.95
CA ASN A 70 -29.81 9.29 -4.88
C ASN A 70 -28.57 9.65 -4.06
N LEU A 71 -28.73 10.53 -3.08
CA LEU A 71 -27.66 11.06 -2.23
C LEU A 71 -26.78 9.98 -1.61
N PRO A 72 -27.32 8.89 -1.00
CA PRO A 72 -26.49 7.82 -0.45
C PRO A 72 -25.59 7.14 -1.49
N ASN A 73 -26.12 6.81 -2.68
CA ASN A 73 -25.33 6.24 -3.77
C ASN A 73 -24.25 7.23 -4.22
N TYR A 74 -24.63 8.48 -4.45
CA TYR A 74 -23.74 9.50 -4.98
C TYR A 74 -22.57 9.78 -4.03
N ILE A 75 -22.87 10.01 -2.74
CA ILE A 75 -21.85 10.22 -1.69
C ILE A 75 -20.93 9.00 -1.57
N ASN A 76 -21.49 7.79 -1.64
CA ASN A 76 -20.68 6.57 -1.57
C ASN A 76 -19.70 6.46 -2.75
N VAL A 77 -20.14 6.80 -3.97
CA VAL A 77 -19.27 6.78 -5.15
C VAL A 77 -18.25 7.92 -5.12
N MET A 78 -18.63 9.12 -4.67
CA MET A 78 -17.69 10.22 -4.44
C MET A 78 -16.56 9.77 -3.50
N ALA A 79 -16.89 9.20 -2.35
CA ALA A 79 -15.90 8.79 -1.37
C ALA A 79 -15.02 7.64 -1.90
N ALA A 80 -15.62 6.66 -2.61
CA ALA A 80 -14.88 5.55 -3.20
C ALA A 80 -13.91 5.97 -4.32
N MET A 81 -14.16 7.11 -4.97
CA MET A 81 -13.25 7.68 -5.98
C MET A 81 -12.23 8.65 -5.37
N ALA A 82 -12.58 9.34 -4.27
CA ALA A 82 -11.69 10.24 -3.54
C ALA A 82 -10.59 9.51 -2.76
N VAL A 83 -10.93 8.44 -2.04
CA VAL A 83 -9.99 7.67 -1.20
C VAL A 83 -8.77 7.16 -1.98
N PRO A 84 -8.92 6.51 -3.15
CA PRO A 84 -7.78 6.10 -3.95
C PRO A 84 -7.23 7.24 -4.84
N GLY A 85 -7.77 8.46 -4.78
CA GLY A 85 -7.28 9.59 -5.57
C GLY A 85 -7.54 9.46 -7.09
N ASN A 86 -8.77 9.14 -7.50
CA ASN A 86 -9.14 9.24 -8.92
C ASN A 86 -9.43 10.72 -9.28
N HIS A 87 -8.48 11.40 -9.88
CA HIS A 87 -8.55 12.85 -10.11
C HIS A 87 -9.40 13.24 -11.33
N ASP A 88 -9.60 12.34 -12.30
CA ASP A 88 -10.43 12.65 -13.48
C ASP A 88 -11.94 12.52 -13.19
N GLN A 89 -12.30 12.17 -11.94
CA GLN A 89 -13.68 11.93 -11.49
C GLN A 89 -14.62 13.14 -11.59
N LEU A 90 -14.11 14.37 -11.71
CA LEU A 90 -14.96 15.56 -11.76
C LEU A 90 -15.56 15.78 -13.15
N THR A 91 -14.85 15.38 -14.20
CA THR A 91 -15.18 15.64 -15.61
C THR A 91 -15.43 14.37 -16.42
N LYS A 92 -14.82 13.25 -16.02
CA LYS A 92 -14.82 11.95 -16.72
C LYS A 92 -14.90 10.84 -15.69
N ASN A 93 -14.69 9.59 -16.12
CA ASN A 93 -14.49 8.46 -15.21
C ASN A 93 -15.72 8.15 -14.34
N TYR A 94 -16.92 8.51 -14.83
CA TYR A 94 -18.18 8.09 -14.26
C TYR A 94 -19.28 7.96 -15.33
N TYR A 95 -20.31 7.20 -14.96
CA TYR A 95 -21.61 7.22 -15.61
C TYR A 95 -22.68 7.77 -14.66
N LEU A 96 -23.72 8.36 -15.25
CA LEU A 96 -24.95 8.73 -14.56
C LEU A 96 -26.10 7.90 -15.12
N TYR A 97 -26.90 7.34 -14.24
CA TYR A 97 -28.05 6.53 -14.57
C TYR A 97 -29.31 7.19 -14.00
N ARG A 98 -30.28 7.49 -14.87
CA ARG A 98 -31.62 7.91 -14.44
C ARG A 98 -32.51 6.69 -14.30
N ASP A 99 -32.91 6.40 -13.07
CA ASP A 99 -33.85 5.32 -12.76
C ASP A 99 -35.27 5.74 -13.19
N PRO A 100 -35.95 4.95 -14.03
CA PRO A 100 -37.28 5.30 -14.52
C PRO A 100 -38.40 5.12 -13.48
N HIS A 101 -38.16 4.35 -12.42
CA HIS A 101 -39.12 4.09 -11.35
C HIS A 101 -38.96 5.07 -10.20
N ARG A 102 -37.71 5.29 -9.78
CA ARG A 102 -37.39 6.19 -8.65
C ARG A 102 -37.32 7.65 -9.06
N GLN A 103 -37.14 7.92 -10.36
CA GLN A 103 -36.86 9.25 -10.89
C GLN A 103 -35.62 9.90 -10.24
N GLU A 104 -34.71 9.08 -9.72
CA GLU A 104 -33.45 9.52 -9.11
C GLU A 104 -32.27 9.30 -10.07
N TRP A 105 -31.28 10.17 -9.99
CA TRP A 105 -29.97 10.01 -10.59
C TRP A 105 -29.05 9.20 -9.69
N PHE A 106 -28.43 8.17 -10.27
CA PHE A 106 -27.37 7.37 -9.67
C PHE A 106 -26.05 7.66 -10.37
N ARG A 107 -24.96 7.58 -9.62
CA ARG A 107 -23.58 7.67 -10.13
C ARG A 107 -22.91 6.31 -10.09
N MET A 108 -22.06 6.06 -11.08
CA MET A 108 -21.26 4.84 -11.17
C MET A 108 -19.82 5.20 -11.54
N PRO A 109 -18.80 4.64 -10.88
CA PRO A 109 -17.41 4.90 -11.21
C PRO A 109 -17.00 4.20 -12.53
N TRP A 110 -15.96 4.71 -13.17
CA TRP A 110 -15.31 4.16 -14.37
C TRP A 110 -13.84 4.60 -14.39
N ASP A 111 -12.96 3.94 -15.16
CA ASP A 111 -11.53 4.32 -15.32
C ASP A 111 -10.83 4.65 -14.00
N GLY A 112 -10.65 3.63 -13.16
CA GLY A 112 -9.97 3.74 -11.86
C GLY A 112 -8.48 3.38 -11.91
N ASP A 113 -7.95 3.05 -13.07
CA ASP A 113 -6.58 2.58 -13.30
C ASP A 113 -5.51 3.64 -12.97
N ALA A 114 -5.81 4.92 -13.14
CA ALA A 114 -4.94 6.03 -12.78
C ALA A 114 -5.02 6.42 -11.28
N ALA A 115 -5.67 5.63 -10.43
CA ALA A 115 -5.75 5.87 -9.00
C ALA A 115 -4.46 5.44 -8.27
N LEU A 116 -4.27 5.84 -7.01
CA LEU A 116 -3.13 5.55 -6.13
C LEU A 116 -1.77 6.06 -6.64
N HIS A 117 -1.79 7.09 -7.50
CA HIS A 117 -0.58 7.77 -7.95
C HIS A 117 -0.23 8.94 -7.03
N ASN A 118 1.07 9.15 -6.78
CA ASN A 118 1.54 10.25 -5.95
C ASN A 118 1.39 11.60 -6.68
N ARG A 119 0.64 12.54 -6.08
CA ARG A 119 0.56 13.94 -6.51
C ARG A 119 0.75 14.85 -5.31
N SER A 120 1.43 15.98 -5.52
CA SER A 120 1.91 16.86 -4.45
C SER A 120 1.02 18.08 -4.16
N HIS A 121 -0.08 18.27 -4.89
CA HIS A 121 -0.83 19.52 -4.85
C HIS A 121 -2.13 19.39 -4.03
N GLU A 122 -2.31 20.24 -3.02
CA GLU A 122 -3.43 20.21 -2.04
C GLU A 122 -4.81 20.17 -2.69
N ASN A 123 -4.98 20.92 -3.78
CA ASN A 123 -6.21 20.91 -4.57
C ASN A 123 -6.61 19.49 -5.03
N TRP A 124 -5.64 18.69 -5.46
CA TRP A 124 -5.85 17.35 -5.98
C TRP A 124 -5.92 16.29 -4.89
N THR A 125 -5.20 16.50 -3.78
CA THR A 125 -5.15 15.55 -2.66
C THR A 125 -6.23 15.79 -1.60
N SER A 126 -6.94 16.91 -1.69
CA SER A 126 -8.01 17.25 -0.74
C SER A 126 -9.19 16.28 -0.85
N PRO A 127 -9.73 15.80 0.29
CA PRO A 127 -10.97 15.04 0.28
C PRO A 127 -12.16 15.89 -0.22
N LEU A 128 -12.05 17.22 -0.25
CA LEU A 128 -13.09 18.12 -0.76
C LEU A 128 -12.99 18.38 -2.27
N TYR A 129 -12.18 17.60 -2.99
CA TYR A 129 -11.96 17.72 -4.42
C TYR A 129 -13.28 17.76 -5.22
N GLY A 130 -13.45 18.83 -5.98
CA GLY A 130 -14.64 19.14 -6.78
C GLY A 130 -15.52 20.26 -6.24
N ASP A 131 -15.25 20.77 -5.03
CA ASP A 131 -15.90 21.99 -4.53
C ASP A 131 -15.33 23.27 -5.18
N ALA A 132 -15.84 24.44 -4.78
CA ALA A 132 -15.43 25.73 -5.33
C ALA A 132 -13.96 26.12 -5.03
N LYS A 133 -13.34 25.50 -4.02
CA LYS A 133 -11.95 25.74 -3.61
C LYS A 133 -10.99 24.69 -4.15
N HIS A 134 -11.51 23.53 -4.53
CA HIS A 134 -10.72 22.37 -4.95
C HIS A 134 -11.11 21.91 -6.38
N THR A 135 -10.94 22.79 -7.38
CA THR A 135 -11.36 22.55 -8.77
C THR A 135 -10.38 21.65 -9.54
N GLN A 136 -10.82 20.93 -10.58
CA GLN A 136 -9.93 20.00 -11.31
C GLN A 136 -8.67 20.68 -11.88
N GLU A 137 -8.83 21.88 -12.44
CA GLU A 137 -7.71 22.71 -12.91
C GLU A 137 -7.62 24.00 -12.09
N LEU A 138 -6.41 24.56 -12.02
CA LEU A 138 -6.17 25.90 -11.52
C LEU A 138 -5.94 26.87 -12.68
N ARG A 139 -6.31 28.14 -12.48
CA ARG A 139 -5.95 29.25 -13.35
C ARG A 139 -5.15 30.26 -12.54
N ASN A 140 -3.90 30.52 -12.94
CA ASN A 140 -2.98 31.41 -12.21
C ASN A 140 -2.83 31.02 -10.72
N ASN A 141 -2.70 29.72 -10.45
CA ASN A 141 -2.60 29.16 -9.09
C ASN A 141 -3.85 29.39 -8.20
N ALA A 142 -4.99 29.77 -8.79
CA ALA A 142 -6.27 29.91 -8.10
C ALA A 142 -7.31 28.92 -8.65
N PRO A 143 -8.31 28.50 -7.86
CA PRO A 143 -9.36 27.61 -8.33
C PRO A 143 -10.07 28.16 -9.57
N ASN A 144 -10.24 27.32 -10.59
CA ASN A 144 -10.90 27.68 -11.83
C ASN A 144 -12.37 27.22 -11.80
N PRO A 145 -13.36 28.14 -11.68
CA PRO A 145 -14.77 27.78 -11.57
C PRO A 145 -15.32 27.01 -12.78
N VAL A 146 -14.64 27.07 -13.94
CA VAL A 146 -15.00 26.29 -15.13
C VAL A 146 -14.83 24.78 -14.91
N TRP A 147 -13.95 24.40 -13.99
CA TRP A 147 -13.58 23.03 -13.68
C TRP A 147 -14.09 22.55 -12.32
N GLN A 148 -15.07 23.27 -11.77
CA GLN A 148 -15.83 22.85 -10.60
C GLN A 148 -16.89 21.82 -11.01
N ASN A 149 -17.10 20.80 -10.18
CA ASN A 149 -18.26 19.92 -10.34
C ASN A 149 -19.38 20.46 -9.46
N HIS A 150 -20.39 21.08 -10.08
CA HIS A 150 -21.43 21.79 -9.35
C HIS A 150 -22.29 20.86 -8.47
N LEU A 151 -22.42 19.58 -8.85
CA LEU A 151 -23.12 18.59 -8.05
C LEU A 151 -22.29 18.15 -6.83
N HIS A 152 -20.98 17.94 -6.99
CA HIS A 152 -20.08 17.77 -5.83
C HIS A 152 -20.18 18.97 -4.90
N SER A 153 -20.09 20.19 -5.45
CA SER A 153 -20.19 21.41 -4.65
C SER A 153 -21.51 21.50 -3.91
N ALA A 154 -22.66 21.25 -4.56
CA ALA A 154 -23.96 21.31 -3.88
C ALA A 154 -24.08 20.32 -2.72
N ILE A 155 -23.57 19.09 -2.90
CA ILE A 155 -23.50 18.06 -1.85
C ILE A 155 -22.54 18.47 -0.74
N LEU A 156 -21.37 18.99 -1.10
CA LEU A 156 -20.34 19.38 -0.14
C LEU A 156 -20.68 20.69 0.56
N ASP A 157 -21.48 21.59 -0.01
CA ASP A 157 -21.81 22.89 0.58
C ASP A 157 -22.80 22.74 1.75
N ASN A 158 -23.73 21.78 1.64
CA ASN A 158 -24.69 21.48 2.70
C ASN A 158 -23.99 20.74 3.86
N PRO A 159 -24.14 21.22 5.12
CA PRO A 159 -23.41 20.67 6.26
C PRO A 159 -23.74 19.20 6.56
N VAL A 160 -24.99 18.77 6.38
CA VAL A 160 -25.43 17.40 6.66
C VAL A 160 -24.82 16.42 5.66
N THR A 161 -24.92 16.71 4.37
CA THR A 161 -24.35 15.83 3.33
C THR A 161 -22.83 15.90 3.28
N ARG A 162 -22.22 17.03 3.66
CA ARG A 162 -20.77 17.13 3.91
C ARG A 162 -20.34 16.18 5.02
N GLU A 163 -21.05 16.15 6.15
CA GLU A 163 -20.75 15.23 7.24
C GLU A 163 -20.90 13.77 6.80
N MET A 164 -21.99 13.43 6.11
CA MET A 164 -22.20 12.08 5.56
C MET A 164 -21.04 11.65 4.65
N TYR A 165 -20.57 12.56 3.78
CA TYR A 165 -19.43 12.32 2.91
C TYR A 165 -18.12 12.11 3.70
N MET A 166 -17.80 13.01 4.62
CA MET A 166 -16.56 12.91 5.40
C MET A 166 -16.52 11.65 6.27
N ARG A 167 -17.66 11.24 6.85
CA ARG A 167 -17.78 9.97 7.58
C ARG A 167 -17.55 8.77 6.66
N ARG A 168 -18.03 8.83 5.42
CA ARG A 168 -17.82 7.76 4.44
C ARG A 168 -16.37 7.69 3.98
N VAL A 169 -15.73 8.82 3.69
CA VAL A 169 -14.29 8.90 3.37
C VAL A 169 -13.48 8.28 4.50
N ARG A 170 -13.73 8.68 5.76
CA ARG A 170 -13.08 8.11 6.94
C ARG A 170 -13.29 6.60 7.04
N THR A 171 -14.53 6.13 6.92
CA THR A 171 -14.84 4.69 6.97
C THR A 171 -14.07 3.89 5.92
N LEU A 172 -13.95 4.42 4.70
CA LEU A 172 -13.25 3.76 3.61
C LEU A 172 -11.73 3.84 3.79
N ALA A 173 -11.19 4.98 4.24
CA ALA A 173 -9.78 5.12 4.57
C ALA A 173 -9.39 4.16 5.70
N ASP A 174 -10.15 4.15 6.80
CA ASP A 174 -9.92 3.27 7.95
C ASP A 174 -10.00 1.78 7.56
N ARG A 175 -10.86 1.43 6.59
CA ARG A 175 -11.05 0.04 6.17
C ARG A 175 -10.03 -0.45 5.16
N TYR A 176 -9.59 0.41 4.24
CA TYR A 176 -8.82 0.00 3.07
C TYR A 176 -7.42 0.60 2.99
N LEU A 177 -7.18 1.72 3.66
CA LEU A 177 -5.90 2.44 3.63
C LEU A 177 -5.21 2.51 5.00
N ALA A 178 -5.91 2.22 6.10
CA ALA A 178 -5.26 2.15 7.41
C ALA A 178 -4.21 1.05 7.39
N ILE A 179 -2.98 1.43 7.73
CA ILE A 179 -1.97 0.46 8.16
C ILE A 179 -2.55 -0.19 9.41
N PRO A 180 -2.75 -1.53 9.43
CA PRO A 180 -3.27 -2.20 10.61
C PRO A 180 -2.42 -1.80 11.82
N PRO A 181 -3.02 -1.39 12.95
CA PRO A 181 -2.24 -1.15 14.16
C PRO A 181 -1.50 -2.43 14.52
N GLU A 182 -0.24 -2.28 14.96
CA GLU A 182 0.56 -3.40 15.47
C GLU A 182 -0.28 -4.16 16.51
N GLN A 183 -0.70 -5.38 16.18
CA GLN A 183 -1.36 -6.22 17.16
C GLN A 183 -0.32 -6.63 18.22
N PRO A 184 -0.69 -6.79 19.49
CA PRO A 184 0.24 -7.32 20.49
C PRO A 184 0.74 -8.70 20.04
N GLY A 185 2.01 -8.75 19.66
CA GLY A 185 2.71 -9.97 19.25
C GLY A 185 3.58 -10.48 20.38
N THR A 186 3.79 -11.80 20.44
CA THR A 186 4.81 -12.39 21.31
C THR A 186 6.17 -12.27 20.62
N VAL A 187 7.14 -11.68 21.31
CA VAL A 187 8.54 -11.63 20.85
C VAL A 187 9.17 -13.01 21.02
N ILE A 188 9.60 -13.62 19.92
CA ILE A 188 10.34 -14.88 19.90
C ILE A 188 11.85 -14.62 19.98
N ILE A 189 12.34 -13.68 19.16
CA ILE A 189 13.73 -13.19 19.20
C ILE A 189 13.65 -11.67 19.42
N PRO A 190 14.23 -11.13 20.50
CA PRO A 190 14.19 -9.69 20.76
C PRO A 190 15.11 -8.93 19.79
N GLY A 191 14.64 -7.76 19.36
CA GLY A 191 15.35 -6.86 18.45
C GLY A 191 16.04 -5.69 19.14
N GLU A 192 16.11 -5.70 20.47
CA GLU A 192 16.91 -4.73 21.23
C GLU A 192 18.38 -5.12 21.14
N ALA A 193 19.25 -4.14 20.85
CA ALA A 193 20.69 -4.36 20.76
C ALA A 193 21.20 -4.95 22.09
N GLY A 194 21.92 -6.06 22.01
CA GLY A 194 22.46 -6.76 23.17
C GLY A 194 21.49 -7.66 23.94
N ALA A 195 20.18 -7.61 23.66
CA ALA A 195 19.17 -8.36 24.45
C ALA A 195 19.15 -9.88 24.19
N ALA A 196 19.64 -10.31 23.02
CA ALA A 196 19.89 -11.71 22.72
C ALA A 196 21.29 -11.88 22.13
N SER A 197 21.74 -13.13 22.00
CA SER A 197 23.03 -13.46 21.39
C SER A 197 22.86 -14.43 20.24
N ALA A 198 23.70 -14.28 19.22
CA ALA A 198 23.72 -15.14 18.04
C ALA A 198 25.14 -15.63 17.76
N PHE A 199 25.22 -16.77 17.07
CA PHE A 199 26.47 -17.17 16.44
C PHE A 199 26.65 -16.40 15.15
N TYR A 200 27.85 -15.88 14.90
CA TYR A 200 28.17 -15.16 13.67
C TYR A 200 29.51 -15.59 13.09
N HIS A 201 29.66 -15.37 11.79
CA HIS A 201 30.85 -15.69 11.03
C HIS A 201 30.99 -14.78 9.81
N VAL A 202 32.22 -14.34 9.52
CA VAL A 202 32.55 -13.67 8.26
C VAL A 202 33.11 -14.73 7.31
N PRO A 203 32.36 -15.14 6.27
CA PRO A 203 32.81 -16.18 5.36
C PRO A 203 33.96 -15.66 4.48
N LYS A 204 34.97 -16.52 4.28
CA LYS A 204 36.16 -16.22 3.46
C LYS A 204 36.08 -16.82 2.05
N ASP A 205 35.22 -17.82 1.88
CA ASP A 205 34.98 -18.54 0.65
C ASP A 205 33.55 -19.13 0.64
N GLY A 206 33.19 -19.80 -0.46
CA GLY A 206 31.86 -20.39 -0.64
C GLY A 206 31.70 -21.81 -0.09
N SER A 207 32.65 -22.32 0.72
CA SER A 207 32.57 -23.70 1.26
C SER A 207 31.33 -23.94 2.11
N LEU A 208 30.79 -22.88 2.70
CA LEU A 208 29.62 -22.91 3.57
C LEU A 208 28.30 -22.60 2.86
N ASP A 209 28.32 -22.07 1.63
CA ASP A 209 27.16 -21.49 0.92
C ASP A 209 25.90 -22.38 0.97
N ALA A 210 26.06 -23.71 0.93
CA ALA A 210 24.95 -24.67 0.87
C ALA A 210 24.52 -25.26 2.23
N THR A 211 25.25 -25.01 3.32
CA THR A 211 25.12 -25.76 4.58
C THR A 211 24.89 -24.88 5.80
N TRP A 212 25.47 -23.68 5.85
CA TRP A 212 25.48 -22.87 7.08
C TRP A 212 24.09 -22.43 7.55
N HIS A 213 23.06 -22.44 6.69
CA HIS A 213 21.69 -22.04 7.05
C HIS A 213 20.82 -23.21 7.52
N ARG A 214 21.31 -24.45 7.43
CA ARG A 214 20.55 -25.67 7.77
C ARG A 214 20.44 -25.89 9.28
N PRO A 215 19.35 -26.50 9.80
CA PRO A 215 19.17 -26.69 11.23
C PRO A 215 20.26 -27.54 11.90
N GLU A 216 20.83 -28.49 11.17
CA GLU A 216 21.84 -29.47 11.61
C GLU A 216 23.26 -28.90 11.69
N PHE A 217 23.49 -27.72 11.09
CA PHE A 217 24.80 -27.10 11.10
C PHE A 217 25.21 -26.70 12.53
N ASP A 218 26.38 -27.17 12.97
CA ASP A 218 26.95 -26.85 14.27
C ASP A 218 27.91 -25.65 14.17
N PRO A 219 27.51 -24.45 14.63
CA PRO A 219 28.36 -23.27 14.58
C PRO A 219 29.56 -23.38 15.52
N VAL A 220 29.47 -24.14 16.61
CA VAL A 220 30.59 -24.29 17.57
C VAL A 220 31.69 -25.13 16.93
N ALA A 221 31.35 -26.28 16.35
CA ALA A 221 32.29 -27.12 15.63
C ALA A 221 32.91 -26.42 14.41
N ALA A 222 32.16 -25.52 13.76
CA ALA A 222 32.65 -24.69 12.66
C ALA A 222 33.48 -23.47 13.11
N GLY A 223 33.70 -23.28 14.42
CA GLY A 223 34.52 -22.19 14.96
C GLY A 223 33.86 -20.81 14.90
N TRP A 224 32.53 -20.74 14.85
CA TRP A 224 31.80 -19.47 14.86
C TRP A 224 31.86 -18.84 16.26
N VAL A 225 31.89 -17.52 16.29
CA VAL A 225 31.90 -16.75 17.53
C VAL A 225 30.46 -16.45 17.93
N LYS A 226 30.19 -16.43 19.24
CA LYS A 226 28.89 -16.00 19.77
C LYS A 226 29.03 -14.60 20.34
N GLY A 227 28.12 -13.70 19.97
CA GLY A 227 28.10 -12.32 20.46
C GLY A 227 26.68 -11.78 20.61
N PRO A 228 26.48 -10.69 21.38
CA PRO A 228 25.19 -10.03 21.48
C PRO A 228 24.70 -9.51 20.11
N LEU A 229 23.39 -9.57 19.85
CA LEU A 229 22.75 -9.10 18.61
C LEU A 229 22.88 -7.58 18.44
N GLY A 230 22.86 -7.13 17.19
CA GLY A 230 23.37 -5.82 16.80
C GLY A 230 24.76 -6.02 16.21
N LEU A 231 24.85 -6.80 15.13
CA LEU A 231 26.10 -7.14 14.47
C LEU A 231 26.38 -6.12 13.37
N GLY A 232 27.63 -5.68 13.26
CA GLY A 232 28.02 -4.79 12.16
C GLY A 232 29.08 -3.79 12.59
N TYR A 233 29.20 -2.69 11.88
CA TYR A 233 30.15 -1.63 12.21
C TYR A 233 29.61 -0.30 11.73
N GLU A 234 30.07 0.75 12.38
CA GLU A 234 29.80 2.12 11.99
C GLU A 234 31.11 2.89 12.20
N ASN A 235 31.56 3.63 11.19
CA ASN A 235 32.76 4.46 11.26
C ASN A 235 32.42 5.95 11.48
N SER A 236 31.14 6.34 11.41
CA SER A 236 30.56 7.64 11.69
C SER A 236 29.67 7.59 12.95
N ALA A 237 30.03 8.31 14.01
CA ALA A 237 29.28 8.24 15.28
C ALA A 237 27.85 8.82 15.24
N ALA A 238 27.37 9.32 14.09
CA ALA A 238 26.11 10.06 13.98
C ALA A 238 24.89 9.22 13.59
N ASP A 239 25.07 7.95 13.23
CA ASP A 239 24.05 7.18 12.51
C ASP A 239 23.35 6.15 13.42
N TYR A 240 23.88 4.92 13.53
CA TYR A 240 23.26 3.85 14.33
C TYR A 240 24.26 3.09 15.20
N ALA A 241 25.36 3.72 15.57
CA ALA A 241 26.44 3.11 16.35
C ALA A 241 25.93 2.50 17.68
N GLU A 242 24.90 3.10 18.30
CA GLU A 242 24.26 2.61 19.53
C GLU A 242 23.46 1.32 19.34
N LEU A 243 23.14 0.95 18.10
CA LEU A 243 22.45 -0.30 17.76
C LEU A 243 23.43 -1.47 17.55
N ILE A 244 24.75 -1.22 17.57
CA ILE A 244 25.80 -2.22 17.38
C ILE A 244 26.34 -2.66 18.74
N SER A 245 26.00 -3.90 19.13
CA SER A 245 26.55 -4.53 20.35
C SER A 245 27.72 -5.47 20.06
N THR A 246 27.86 -5.95 18.83
CA THR A 246 29.03 -6.73 18.39
C THR A 246 29.61 -6.10 17.13
N ARG A 247 30.81 -5.51 17.26
CA ARG A 247 31.54 -4.96 16.11
C ARG A 247 32.04 -6.10 15.23
N VAL A 248 31.59 -6.12 13.98
CA VAL A 248 32.03 -7.05 12.93
C VAL A 248 32.19 -6.26 11.63
N LYS A 249 33.43 -6.06 11.19
CA LYS A 249 33.74 -5.46 9.89
C LYS A 249 34.32 -6.53 8.96
N PRO A 250 33.57 -7.06 7.98
CA PRO A 250 34.02 -8.19 7.16
C PRO A 250 35.38 -7.98 6.50
N SER A 251 35.65 -6.78 6.01
CA SER A 251 36.92 -6.43 5.34
C SER A 251 38.16 -6.52 6.24
N GLU A 252 38.01 -6.49 7.57
CA GLU A 252 39.10 -6.70 8.53
C GLU A 252 39.47 -8.20 8.64
N THR A 253 38.57 -9.11 8.24
CA THR A 253 38.77 -10.57 8.28
C THR A 253 39.34 -11.13 6.98
N ALA A 254 38.91 -10.60 5.84
CA ALA A 254 39.41 -10.97 4.51
C ALA A 254 39.23 -9.83 3.51
N ALA A 255 40.17 -9.71 2.57
CA ALA A 255 40.08 -8.71 1.50
C ALA A 255 38.80 -8.93 0.67
N ASN A 256 38.11 -7.84 0.35
CA ASN A 256 36.84 -7.82 -0.39
C ASN A 256 35.65 -8.51 0.31
N ALA A 257 35.79 -8.96 1.56
CA ALA A 257 34.66 -9.52 2.30
C ALA A 257 33.64 -8.44 2.65
N ARG A 258 32.36 -8.80 2.51
CA ARG A 258 31.20 -7.91 2.69
C ARG A 258 29.98 -8.61 3.30
N SER A 259 30.17 -9.82 3.81
CA SER A 259 29.10 -10.68 4.31
C SER A 259 29.28 -10.98 5.78
N ILE A 260 28.16 -11.07 6.49
CA ILE A 260 28.07 -11.67 7.82
C ILE A 260 27.01 -12.76 7.76
N TYR A 261 27.38 -13.98 8.13
CA TYR A 261 26.42 -15.03 8.43
C TYR A 261 26.11 -15.01 9.92
N THR A 262 24.83 -15.09 10.28
CA THR A 262 24.39 -15.20 11.67
C THR A 262 23.32 -16.26 11.85
N ARG A 263 23.27 -16.90 13.01
CA ARG A 263 22.32 -17.95 13.37
C ARG A 263 21.80 -17.76 14.79
N MET A 264 20.48 -17.87 14.94
CA MET A 264 19.76 -17.82 16.22
C MET A 264 18.91 -19.08 16.35
N LYS A 265 19.07 -19.78 17.48
CA LYS A 265 18.16 -20.87 17.87
C LYS A 265 17.04 -20.30 18.72
N PHE A 266 15.83 -20.81 18.52
CA PHE A 266 14.66 -20.48 19.34
C PHE A 266 13.74 -21.69 19.44
N ASP A 267 13.00 -21.79 20.56
CA ASP A 267 12.10 -22.91 20.80
C ASP A 267 10.65 -22.53 20.49
N VAL A 268 9.92 -23.46 19.87
CA VAL A 268 8.48 -23.35 19.62
C VAL A 268 7.79 -24.51 20.32
N ALA A 269 6.98 -24.23 21.34
CA ALA A 269 6.30 -25.28 22.10
C ALA A 269 5.22 -25.99 21.26
N ASP A 270 4.37 -25.21 20.58
CA ASP A 270 3.33 -25.70 19.70
C ASP A 270 3.32 -24.88 18.40
N PRO A 271 3.79 -25.44 17.27
CA PRO A 271 3.72 -24.77 15.97
C PRO A 271 2.31 -24.37 15.54
N ALA A 272 1.27 -25.08 15.98
CA ALA A 272 -0.11 -24.76 15.65
C ALA A 272 -0.60 -23.48 16.33
N ALA A 273 0.02 -23.08 17.45
CA ALA A 273 -0.27 -21.84 18.16
C ALA A 273 0.37 -20.60 17.50
N ILE A 274 1.24 -20.77 16.50
CA ILE A 274 1.84 -19.66 15.76
C ILE A 274 0.82 -19.14 14.73
N ALA A 275 0.23 -17.98 15.01
CA ALA A 275 -0.82 -17.40 14.18
C ALA A 275 -0.27 -16.73 12.91
N GLY A 276 0.93 -16.19 12.99
CA GLY A 276 1.66 -15.54 11.90
C GLY A 276 3.06 -15.18 12.37
N LEU A 277 4.04 -15.36 11.49
CA LEU A 277 5.45 -15.12 11.79
C LEU A 277 5.92 -13.89 11.03
N PHE A 278 6.49 -12.93 11.75
CA PHE A 278 6.98 -11.67 11.21
C PHE A 278 8.44 -11.51 11.58
N LEU A 279 9.26 -11.18 10.59
CA LEU A 279 10.65 -10.77 10.78
C LEU A 279 10.72 -9.26 10.64
N GLN A 280 11.03 -8.55 11.71
CA GLN A 280 11.37 -7.15 11.65
C GLN A 280 12.89 -6.99 11.62
N MET A 281 13.39 -6.14 10.72
CA MET A 281 14.83 -5.98 10.48
C MET A 281 15.22 -4.52 10.57
N LYS A 282 16.28 -4.26 11.33
CA LYS A 282 17.15 -3.10 11.12
C LYS A 282 18.39 -3.63 10.41
N PHE A 283 18.64 -3.18 9.19
CA PHE A 283 19.68 -3.76 8.35
C PHE A 283 20.32 -2.73 7.44
N ASP A 284 21.56 -3.00 7.03
CA ASP A 284 22.30 -2.23 6.05
C ASP A 284 23.37 -3.13 5.42
N ASP A 285 23.46 -3.32 4.10
CA ASP A 285 22.58 -2.78 3.03
C ASP A 285 21.46 -3.75 2.62
N GLY A 286 21.68 -5.04 2.85
CA GLY A 286 20.81 -6.10 2.36
C GLY A 286 20.95 -7.38 3.17
N PHE A 287 19.98 -8.28 3.00
CA PHE A 287 20.02 -9.57 3.66
C PHE A 287 19.22 -10.66 2.94
N VAL A 288 19.52 -11.90 3.28
CA VAL A 288 18.71 -13.08 2.97
C VAL A 288 18.46 -13.85 4.27
N ALA A 289 17.19 -14.12 4.58
CA ALA A 289 16.79 -14.83 5.80
C ALA A 289 16.28 -16.24 5.47
N TYR A 290 16.70 -17.20 6.29
CA TYR A 290 16.35 -18.60 6.20
C TYR A 290 15.74 -19.06 7.53
N LEU A 291 14.69 -19.86 7.44
CA LEU A 291 14.08 -20.53 8.58
C LEU A 291 14.20 -22.05 8.36
N ASN A 292 14.87 -22.73 9.29
CA ASN A 292 15.14 -24.16 9.21
C ASN A 292 15.72 -24.57 7.84
N GLY A 293 16.66 -23.78 7.31
CA GLY A 293 17.32 -24.02 6.02
C GLY A 293 16.54 -23.56 4.79
N THR A 294 15.27 -23.19 4.91
CA THR A 294 14.46 -22.68 3.79
C THR A 294 14.52 -21.17 3.74
N GLU A 295 14.81 -20.59 2.58
CA GLU A 295 14.75 -19.13 2.41
C GLU A 295 13.31 -18.64 2.58
N VAL A 296 13.11 -17.60 3.39
CA VAL A 296 11.77 -17.09 3.75
C VAL A 296 11.53 -15.64 3.35
N THR A 297 12.58 -14.81 3.29
CA THR A 297 12.50 -13.43 2.81
C THR A 297 13.92 -12.90 2.52
N ARG A 298 13.99 -11.79 1.77
CA ARG A 298 15.22 -11.09 1.42
C ARG A 298 14.96 -9.61 1.15
N ALA A 299 16.00 -8.80 1.30
CA ALA A 299 16.00 -7.41 0.85
C ALA A 299 17.34 -7.10 0.17
N ASN A 300 17.28 -6.40 -0.96
CA ASN A 300 18.46 -5.92 -1.70
C ASN A 300 19.47 -7.01 -2.11
N VAL A 301 19.06 -8.27 -2.32
CA VAL A 301 19.95 -9.35 -2.81
C VAL A 301 19.36 -10.05 -4.02
N ASN A 302 20.07 -10.01 -5.15
CA ASN A 302 19.65 -10.62 -6.40
C ASN A 302 20.28 -12.01 -6.61
N GLY A 303 19.53 -12.89 -7.28
CA GLY A 303 20.02 -14.21 -7.65
C GLY A 303 20.26 -15.13 -6.45
N THR A 304 21.12 -16.13 -6.65
CA THR A 304 21.54 -17.06 -5.58
C THR A 304 22.54 -16.38 -4.67
N ALA A 305 22.25 -16.34 -3.36
CA ALA A 305 23.15 -15.79 -2.37
C ALA A 305 24.42 -16.66 -2.24
N ARG A 306 25.57 -16.01 -2.22
CA ARG A 306 26.91 -16.58 -2.05
C ARG A 306 27.69 -15.75 -1.05
N PHE A 307 28.74 -16.29 -0.46
CA PHE A 307 29.59 -15.57 0.49
C PHE A 307 30.08 -14.20 0.00
N ASP A 308 30.26 -14.03 -1.31
CA ASP A 308 30.72 -12.82 -1.96
C ASP A 308 29.60 -12.01 -2.62
N SER A 309 28.32 -12.31 -2.36
CA SER A 309 27.20 -11.51 -2.85
C SER A 309 27.26 -10.06 -2.34
N ALA A 310 26.71 -9.16 -3.14
CA ALA A 310 26.59 -7.74 -2.85
C ALA A 310 25.13 -7.35 -2.69
N ALA A 311 24.86 -6.31 -1.88
CA ALA A 311 23.57 -5.66 -1.95
C ALA A 311 23.38 -5.00 -3.34
N SER A 312 22.16 -5.07 -3.89
CA SER A 312 21.82 -4.52 -5.20
C SER A 312 21.65 -3.00 -5.21
N SER A 313 21.49 -2.41 -4.03
CA SER A 313 21.23 -0.98 -3.81
C SER A 313 21.65 -0.59 -2.41
N ASN A 314 21.94 0.70 -2.21
CA ASN A 314 22.18 1.28 -0.90
C ASN A 314 20.89 1.26 -0.05
N HIS A 315 21.01 1.03 1.25
CA HIS A 315 19.91 1.20 2.20
C HIS A 315 20.17 2.41 3.11
N PRO A 316 19.45 3.55 2.95
CA PRO A 316 19.78 4.77 3.68
C PRO A 316 19.73 4.59 5.20
N ASP A 317 20.67 5.18 5.94
CA ASP A 317 20.83 4.98 7.39
C ASP A 317 19.57 5.34 8.19
N SER A 318 18.88 6.40 7.75
CA SER A 318 17.59 6.84 8.33
C SER A 318 16.46 5.81 8.21
N HIS A 319 16.60 4.83 7.33
CA HIS A 319 15.78 3.63 7.20
C HIS A 319 16.42 2.44 7.94
N ALA A 320 17.73 2.23 7.81
CA ALA A 320 18.47 1.15 8.47
C ALA A 320 18.25 1.11 9.99
N ALA A 321 18.15 2.27 10.65
CA ALA A 321 17.92 2.39 12.09
C ALA A 321 16.48 2.07 12.54
N LYS A 322 15.53 1.86 11.61
CA LYS A 322 14.11 1.59 11.88
C LYS A 322 13.75 0.16 11.49
N PHE A 323 12.81 -0.43 12.22
CA PHE A 323 12.34 -1.75 11.86
C PHE A 323 11.54 -1.71 10.55
N GLU A 324 12.01 -2.46 9.57
CA GLU A 324 11.22 -2.85 8.40
C GLU A 324 10.63 -4.24 8.63
N GLU A 325 9.34 -4.39 8.38
CA GLU A 325 8.61 -5.64 8.68
C GLU A 325 8.43 -6.51 7.43
N PHE A 326 8.78 -7.78 7.56
CA PHE A 326 8.63 -8.81 6.54
C PHE A 326 7.70 -9.92 7.05
N ILE A 327 6.61 -10.17 6.32
CA ILE A 327 5.71 -11.29 6.59
C ILE A 327 6.42 -12.55 6.10
N LEU A 328 6.67 -13.49 7.01
CA LEU A 328 7.25 -14.77 6.62
C LEU A 328 6.15 -15.70 6.09
N PRO A 329 6.40 -16.42 4.97
CA PRO A 329 5.49 -17.44 4.50
C PRO A 329 5.29 -18.51 5.59
N ARG A 330 4.20 -19.29 5.47
CA ARG A 330 3.98 -20.46 6.33
C ARG A 330 5.00 -21.54 6.03
N THR A 331 6.19 -21.38 6.61
CA THR A 331 7.28 -22.34 6.57
C THR A 331 7.13 -23.29 7.76
N PRO A 332 7.38 -24.60 7.60
CA PRO A 332 7.21 -25.57 8.68
C PRO A 332 8.15 -25.25 9.84
N LEU A 333 7.56 -24.76 10.94
CA LEU A 333 8.16 -24.79 12.27
C LEU A 333 8.00 -26.19 12.84
N VAL A 334 8.97 -26.63 13.62
CA VAL A 334 8.91 -27.89 14.38
C VAL A 334 8.68 -27.58 15.85
N ALA A 335 8.04 -28.50 16.58
CA ALA A 335 8.00 -28.43 18.02
C ALA A 335 9.42 -28.58 18.57
N GLY A 336 9.82 -27.73 19.52
CA GLY A 336 11.18 -27.61 20.03
C GLY A 336 12.04 -26.64 19.22
N GLY A 337 13.31 -27.03 18.98
CA GLY A 337 14.33 -26.13 18.45
C GLY A 337 14.19 -25.82 16.96
N ASN A 338 14.14 -24.53 16.65
CA ASN A 338 14.13 -23.97 15.29
C ASN A 338 15.34 -23.05 15.10
N VAL A 339 15.71 -22.79 13.85
CA VAL A 339 16.86 -21.92 13.51
C VAL A 339 16.41 -20.81 12.55
N LEU A 340 16.59 -19.56 12.98
CA LEU A 340 16.63 -18.40 12.09
C LEU A 340 18.08 -18.14 11.71
N ALA A 341 18.38 -18.13 10.42
CA ALA A 341 19.70 -17.87 9.88
C ALA A 341 19.62 -16.67 8.92
N ILE A 342 20.55 -15.72 9.01
CA ILE A 342 20.52 -14.51 8.19
C ILE A 342 21.91 -14.26 7.60
N HIS A 343 21.94 -14.02 6.30
CA HIS A 343 23.11 -13.57 5.56
C HIS A 343 22.94 -12.08 5.29
N ALA A 344 23.66 -11.24 6.02
CA ALA A 344 23.71 -9.81 5.74
C ALA A 344 24.84 -9.51 4.74
N VAL A 345 24.59 -8.57 3.85
CA VAL A 345 25.54 -8.14 2.82
C VAL A 345 25.60 -6.62 2.73
N ASN A 346 26.80 -6.10 2.53
CA ASN A 346 27.00 -4.73 2.07
C ASN A 346 27.03 -4.65 0.55
N GLN A 347 26.73 -3.47 0.02
CA GLN A 347 26.87 -3.17 -1.40
C GLN A 347 28.33 -3.27 -1.85
N SER A 348 29.27 -2.82 -1.00
CA SER A 348 30.70 -2.86 -1.29
C SER A 348 31.52 -3.30 -0.07
N ALA A 349 32.69 -3.88 -0.33
CA ALA A 349 33.64 -4.23 0.73
C ALA A 349 34.31 -3.01 1.39
N ASN A 350 34.15 -1.83 0.78
CA ASN A 350 34.68 -0.57 1.27
C ASN A 350 33.58 0.28 1.95
N SER A 351 32.41 -0.30 2.28
CA SER A 351 31.33 0.44 2.94
C SER A 351 31.80 1.06 4.25
N SER A 352 31.26 2.22 4.58
CA SER A 352 31.50 2.92 5.84
C SER A 352 30.91 2.16 7.03
N ASP A 353 29.94 1.29 6.77
CA ASP A 353 28.97 0.86 7.76
C ASP A 353 28.34 -0.49 7.37
N MET A 354 27.66 -1.11 8.34
CA MET A 354 26.87 -2.34 8.20
C MET A 354 26.03 -2.51 9.46
N LEU A 355 24.77 -2.92 9.31
CA LEU A 355 23.90 -3.22 10.44
C LEU A 355 23.13 -4.52 10.20
N LEU A 356 23.02 -5.32 11.25
CA LEU A 356 22.16 -6.49 11.30
C LEU A 356 21.59 -6.66 12.72
N LEU A 357 20.32 -6.32 12.86
CA LEU A 357 19.56 -6.47 14.10
C LEU A 357 18.14 -6.98 13.81
N PRO A 358 17.93 -8.31 13.89
CA PRO A 358 16.62 -8.93 13.65
C PRO A 358 15.74 -8.98 14.90
N GLN A 359 14.43 -8.95 14.69
CA GLN A 359 13.40 -9.30 15.68
C GLN A 359 12.42 -10.30 15.05
N LEU A 360 12.11 -11.37 15.77
CA LEU A 360 11.15 -12.37 15.32
C LEU A 360 9.92 -12.34 16.21
N LEU A 361 8.73 -12.22 15.61
CA LEU A 361 7.47 -12.04 16.30
C LEU A 361 6.45 -13.11 15.90
N ASN A 362 5.70 -13.63 16.86
CA ASN A 362 4.43 -14.33 16.63
C ASN A 362 3.28 -13.35 16.82
N ARG A 363 2.50 -13.09 15.78
CA ARG A 363 1.36 -12.19 15.82
C ARG A 363 0.25 -12.73 14.93
N ALA A 364 -1.00 -12.57 15.35
CA ALA A 364 -2.11 -12.80 14.44
C ALA A 364 -1.97 -11.86 13.23
N GLY A 365 -1.77 -12.40 12.04
CA GLY A 365 -1.75 -11.57 10.84
C GLY A 365 -3.08 -10.84 10.73
N GLY A 366 -3.03 -9.51 10.59
CA GLY A 366 -4.20 -8.76 10.13
C GLY A 366 -4.69 -9.46 8.88
N ALA A 367 -5.93 -9.94 8.91
CA ALA A 367 -6.46 -10.82 7.88
C ALA A 367 -6.03 -10.32 6.51
N ALA A 368 -5.22 -11.10 5.80
CA ALA A 368 -5.07 -10.92 4.37
C ALA A 368 -6.50 -11.04 3.84
N THR A 369 -7.12 -9.90 3.58
CA THR A 369 -8.49 -9.85 3.08
C THR A 369 -8.46 -10.67 1.81
N SER A 370 -9.14 -11.81 1.88
CA SER A 370 -9.36 -12.75 0.78
C SER A 370 -9.48 -11.95 -0.51
N ARG A 371 -8.46 -12.02 -1.36
CA ARG A 371 -8.54 -11.48 -2.71
C ARG A 371 -9.71 -12.20 -3.37
N ILE A 372 -10.81 -11.48 -3.55
CA ILE A 372 -11.92 -11.94 -4.37
C ILE A 372 -11.37 -11.99 -5.79
N SER A 373 -11.29 -13.22 -6.30
CA SER A 373 -11.04 -13.59 -7.70
C SER A 373 -11.99 -12.90 -8.67
#